data_AF-A0A4R4U040-F1
#
_entry.id   AF-A0A4R4U040-F1
#
_cell.length_a   1.000
_cell.length_b   1.000
_cell.length_c   1.000
_cell.angle_alpha   90.00
_cell.angle_beta   90.00
_cell.angle_gamma   90.00
#
_symmetry.space_group_name_H-M   'P 1'
#
loop_
_entity.id
_entity.type
_entity.pdbx_description
1 polymer ?
#
loop_
_entity_poly.entity_id
_entity_poly.type
_entity_poly.pdbx_seq_one_letter_code
_entity_poly.pdbx_strand_id
1 'polypeptide(L)'
;MLSEALGQPLDFHQVWPERAARRRSYLTADEGLDVPWTHQGLLRLLEGWPHTMLARRAFIALSGAAVTASAWQWMDAPTPTTIARTAAAGGRVSAETLTVIDTIVAAAQQMDDQHGAAGAGFVSDQFSCVSRLLRQASYDTTAGRRLCAALAQLAQTAGFMAYENRQDGAAQRWYLTALHGAHSAGDHVLAASILALMSNQQADIPGQTNQALPTIRCRPEGRHPRTGGRTGPHRRP
;
A
#
# COMPACT_ATOMS: atom_id res chain seq x y z
N MET A 1 -2.58 -22.76 -50.16
CA MET A 1 -1.87 -22.24 -48.95
C MET A 1 -2.53 -22.77 -47.68
N LEU A 2 -1.80 -23.55 -46.88
CA LEU A 2 -2.17 -24.35 -45.67
C LEU A 2 -3.45 -25.23 -45.70
N SER A 3 -4.62 -24.74 -46.11
CA SER A 3 -5.86 -25.54 -46.17
C SER A 3 -5.79 -26.65 -47.23
N GLU A 4 -5.17 -26.36 -48.36
CA GLU A 4 -4.91 -27.32 -49.46
C GLU A 4 -3.96 -28.45 -49.06
N ALA A 5 -3.07 -28.21 -48.10
CA ALA A 5 -2.11 -29.22 -47.65
C ALA A 5 -2.68 -30.17 -46.58
N LEU A 6 -3.80 -29.81 -45.95
CA LEU A 6 -4.40 -30.54 -44.83
C LEU A 6 -5.74 -31.19 -45.18
N GLY A 7 -6.30 -30.93 -46.37
CA GLY A 7 -7.54 -31.56 -46.85
C GLY A 7 -8.77 -31.28 -45.98
N GLN A 8 -8.69 -30.31 -45.06
CA GLN A 8 -9.77 -29.92 -44.16
C GLN A 8 -9.96 -28.40 -44.17
N PRO A 9 -11.22 -27.91 -44.14
CA PRO A 9 -11.48 -26.50 -43.96
C PRO A 9 -11.01 -26.09 -42.56
N LEU A 10 -9.96 -25.26 -42.51
CA LEU A 10 -9.49 -24.66 -41.27
C LEU A 10 -10.39 -23.49 -40.91
N ASP A 11 -10.99 -23.55 -39.72
CA ASP A 11 -11.76 -22.43 -39.17
C ASP A 11 -10.81 -21.31 -38.72
N PHE A 12 -11.26 -20.06 -38.78
CA PHE A 12 -10.46 -18.86 -38.48
C PHE A 12 -9.82 -18.95 -37.07
N HIS A 13 -10.54 -19.52 -36.11
CA HIS A 13 -10.09 -19.74 -34.73
C HIS A 13 -9.02 -20.84 -34.57
N GLN A 14 -8.83 -21.71 -35.57
CA GLN A 14 -7.80 -22.75 -35.55
C GLN A 14 -6.45 -22.23 -36.08
N VAL A 15 -6.49 -21.25 -37.00
CA VAL A 15 -5.30 -20.62 -37.60
C VAL A 15 -4.82 -19.43 -36.78
N TRP A 16 -5.77 -18.70 -36.19
CA TRP A 16 -5.53 -17.62 -35.27
C TRP A 16 -6.31 -17.94 -33.98
N PRO A 17 -5.79 -18.82 -33.09
CA PRO A 17 -6.35 -18.90 -31.75
C PRO A 17 -6.30 -17.48 -31.25
N GLU A 18 -7.47 -16.90 -30.92
CA GLU A 18 -7.56 -15.53 -30.43
C GLU A 18 -6.40 -15.38 -29.45
N ARG A 19 -5.39 -14.57 -29.80
CA ARG A 19 -4.29 -14.25 -28.90
C ARG A 19 -5.01 -13.82 -27.65
N ALA A 20 -5.12 -14.70 -26.65
CA ALA A 20 -6.10 -14.58 -25.60
C ALA A 20 -5.97 -13.17 -25.09
N ALA A 21 -6.90 -12.30 -25.52
CA ALA A 21 -6.74 -10.88 -25.34
C ALA A 21 -6.87 -10.77 -23.84
N ARG A 22 -5.73 -10.64 -23.15
CA ARG A 22 -5.61 -10.87 -21.71
C ARG A 22 -6.66 -9.99 -21.06
N ARG A 23 -7.83 -10.56 -20.73
CA ARG A 23 -8.96 -9.78 -20.28
C ARG A 23 -8.52 -9.16 -18.97
N ARG A 24 -8.29 -7.85 -18.96
CA ARG A 24 -8.09 -7.11 -17.71
C ARG A 24 -9.40 -7.29 -16.94
N SER A 25 -9.33 -8.00 -15.83
CA SER A 25 -10.44 -8.03 -14.89
C SER A 25 -10.52 -6.65 -14.24
N TYR A 26 -11.65 -5.97 -14.40
CA TYR A 26 -11.94 -4.71 -13.72
C TYR A 26 -12.54 -5.04 -12.34
N LEU A 27 -11.97 -4.48 -11.29
CA LEU A 27 -12.48 -4.60 -9.92
C LEU A 27 -12.69 -3.20 -9.35
N THR A 28 -13.59 -3.01 -8.40
CA THR A 28 -13.67 -1.76 -7.67
C THR A 28 -12.45 -1.61 -6.74
N ALA A 29 -12.07 -0.37 -6.39
CA ALA A 29 -10.90 -0.15 -5.54
C ALA A 29 -11.02 -0.79 -4.15
N ASP A 30 -12.23 -0.98 -3.64
CA ASP A 30 -12.55 -1.62 -2.37
C ASP A 30 -12.77 -3.13 -2.43
N GLU A 31 -12.74 -3.75 -3.61
CA GLU A 31 -13.02 -5.17 -3.77
C GLU A 31 -12.15 -6.05 -2.85
N GLY A 32 -12.76 -6.82 -1.96
CA GLY A 32 -12.04 -7.67 -0.99
C GLY A 32 -11.37 -6.90 0.15
N LEU A 33 -11.76 -5.64 0.41
CA LEU A 33 -11.39 -4.87 1.62
C LEU A 33 -12.43 -4.95 2.73
N ASP A 34 -13.48 -5.77 2.56
CA ASP A 34 -14.40 -6.13 3.65
C ASP A 34 -13.71 -7.10 4.63
N VAL A 35 -12.71 -6.56 5.32
CA VAL A 35 -11.93 -7.25 6.34
C VAL A 35 -12.07 -6.51 7.67
N PRO A 36 -12.14 -7.22 8.81
CA PRO A 36 -12.20 -6.56 10.11
C PRO A 36 -10.99 -5.64 10.33
N TRP A 37 -11.23 -4.45 10.88
CA TRP A 37 -10.20 -3.48 11.27
C TRP A 37 -9.37 -3.98 12.45
N THR A 38 -8.50 -4.95 12.15
CA THR A 38 -7.67 -5.68 13.10
C THR A 38 -6.36 -6.07 12.41
N HIS A 39 -5.33 -6.39 13.20
CA HIS A 39 -4.08 -6.89 12.65
C HIS A 39 -4.28 -8.13 11.75
N GLN A 40 -5.17 -9.04 12.15
CA GLN A 40 -5.48 -10.23 11.34
C GLN A 40 -6.25 -9.90 10.05
N GLY A 41 -7.09 -8.86 10.06
CA GLY A 41 -7.73 -8.36 8.84
C GLY A 41 -6.72 -7.78 7.86
N LEU A 42 -5.75 -7.01 8.35
CA LEU A 42 -4.63 -6.53 7.54
C LEU A 42 -3.84 -7.70 6.93
N LEU A 43 -3.51 -8.73 7.71
CA LEU A 43 -2.80 -9.90 7.17
C LEU A 43 -3.59 -10.60 6.06
N ARG A 44 -4.92 -10.75 6.20
CA ARG A 44 -5.79 -11.30 5.15
C ARG A 44 -5.82 -10.44 3.89
N LEU A 45 -5.90 -9.12 4.05
CA LEU A 45 -5.80 -8.17 2.94
C LEU A 45 -4.46 -8.35 2.20
N LEU A 46 -3.37 -8.52 2.93
CA LEU A 46 -2.02 -8.73 2.38
C LEU A 46 -1.85 -10.10 1.72
N GLU A 47 -2.59 -11.13 2.13
CA GLU A 47 -2.63 -12.42 1.45
C GLU A 47 -3.31 -12.32 0.08
N GLY A 48 -4.39 -11.55 0.02
CA GLY A 48 -5.05 -11.19 -1.23
C GLY A 48 -4.25 -10.18 -2.08
N TRP A 49 -3.18 -9.59 -1.54
CA TRP A 49 -2.38 -8.61 -2.26
C TRP A 49 -1.46 -9.29 -3.27
N PRO A 50 -1.68 -9.11 -4.57
CA PRO A 50 -1.01 -9.96 -5.53
C PRO A 50 0.26 -9.26 -6.01
N HIS A 51 1.41 -9.90 -5.79
CA HIS A 51 2.76 -9.39 -6.08
C HIS A 51 2.98 -8.89 -7.53
N THR A 52 2.05 -9.17 -8.45
CA THR A 52 2.12 -8.78 -9.87
C THR A 52 0.77 -8.32 -10.46
N MET A 53 -0.28 -8.12 -9.66
CA MET A 53 -1.62 -7.85 -10.22
C MET A 53 -1.93 -6.41 -10.52
N LEU A 54 -1.32 -5.41 -9.88
CA LEU A 54 -1.59 -4.01 -10.29
C LEU A 54 -1.14 -3.77 -11.75
N ALA A 55 -0.16 -4.53 -12.24
CA ALA A 55 0.21 -4.55 -13.66
C ALA A 55 -0.79 -5.30 -14.59
N ARG A 56 -1.69 -6.11 -14.03
CA ARG A 56 -2.62 -7.01 -14.77
C ARG A 56 -4.12 -6.76 -14.52
N ARG A 57 -4.49 -6.05 -13.46
CA ARG A 57 -5.86 -5.71 -13.05
C ARG A 57 -6.04 -4.19 -13.14
N ALA A 58 -7.17 -3.78 -13.70
CA ALA A 58 -7.57 -2.38 -13.68
C ALA A 58 -8.55 -2.18 -12.52
N PHE A 59 -8.38 -1.11 -11.76
CA PHE A 59 -9.28 -0.77 -10.67
C PHE A 59 -10.19 0.40 -11.07
N ILE A 60 -11.47 0.25 -10.79
CA ILE A 60 -12.47 1.30 -10.96
C ILE A 60 -12.47 2.14 -9.70
N ALA A 61 -12.29 3.46 -9.85
CA ALA A 61 -12.34 4.40 -8.75
C ALA A 61 -13.76 4.49 -8.16
N LEU A 62 -13.82 4.52 -6.85
CA LEU A 62 -15.01 4.81 -6.06
C LEU A 62 -15.31 6.30 -6.10
N SER A 63 -16.59 6.63 -5.98
CA SER A 63 -17.12 7.99 -5.88
C SER A 63 -18.23 8.07 -4.82
N GLY A 64 -18.48 9.26 -4.30
CA GLY A 64 -19.58 9.50 -3.36
C GLY A 64 -19.41 8.75 -2.03
N ALA A 65 -20.51 8.19 -1.50
CA ALA A 65 -20.53 7.56 -0.17
C ALA A 65 -19.60 6.34 -0.03
N ALA A 66 -19.27 5.64 -1.13
CA ALA A 66 -18.36 4.51 -1.10
C ALA A 66 -16.93 4.92 -0.68
N VAL A 67 -16.51 6.16 -1.00
CA VAL A 67 -15.19 6.66 -0.63
C VAL A 67 -15.11 6.97 0.87
N THR A 68 -16.18 7.51 1.45
CA THR A 68 -16.21 7.90 2.86
C THR A 68 -16.51 6.73 3.80
N ALA A 69 -17.08 5.62 3.30
CA ALA A 69 -17.39 4.44 4.09
C ALA A 69 -16.17 3.91 4.88
N SER A 70 -15.00 3.81 4.24
CA SER A 70 -13.78 3.34 4.90
C SER A 70 -13.26 4.31 5.96
N ALA A 71 -13.47 5.62 5.79
CA ALA A 71 -13.13 6.62 6.80
C ALA A 71 -14.02 6.46 8.05
N TRP A 72 -15.32 6.23 7.86
CA TRP A 72 -16.27 5.96 8.96
C TRP A 72 -15.91 4.68 9.71
N GLN A 73 -15.64 3.59 8.99
CA GLN A 73 -15.26 2.33 9.61
C GLN A 73 -13.93 2.45 10.38
N TRP A 74 -12.96 3.20 9.86
CA TRP A 74 -11.71 3.48 10.57
C TRP A 74 -11.94 4.25 11.87
N MET A 75 -12.82 5.26 11.88
CA MET A 75 -13.11 6.06 13.07
C MET A 75 -13.81 5.27 14.17
N ASP A 76 -14.69 4.34 13.78
CA ASP A 76 -15.44 3.49 14.73
C ASP A 76 -14.61 2.32 15.26
N ALA A 77 -13.59 1.89 14.49
CA ALA A 77 -12.76 0.76 14.86
C ALA A 77 -11.85 1.06 16.08
N PRO A 78 -11.79 0.15 17.07
CA PRO A 78 -10.92 0.32 18.23
C PRO A 78 -9.45 0.21 17.85
N THR A 79 -8.59 1.02 18.48
CA THR A 79 -7.15 0.97 18.24
C THR A 79 -6.56 -0.41 18.61
N PRO A 80 -5.85 -1.08 17.69
CA PRO A 80 -5.28 -2.40 17.95
C PRO A 80 -4.23 -2.40 19.07
N THR A 81 -4.45 -3.25 20.08
CA THR A 81 -3.56 -3.36 21.24
C THR A 81 -2.47 -4.43 21.08
N THR A 82 -2.75 -5.48 20.31
CA THR A 82 -1.83 -6.61 20.10
C THR A 82 -1.50 -6.80 18.63
N ILE A 83 -0.24 -6.59 18.27
CA ILE A 83 0.28 -6.66 16.90
C ILE A 83 1.55 -7.52 16.93
N ALA A 84 1.41 -8.75 17.39
CA ALA A 84 2.50 -9.69 17.52
C ALA A 84 2.21 -10.95 16.71
N ARG A 85 3.27 -11.63 16.27
CA ARG A 85 3.18 -12.88 15.53
C ARG A 85 4.33 -13.79 15.90
N THR A 86 4.02 -15.07 16.12
CA THR A 86 4.99 -16.15 16.24
C THR A 86 4.81 -17.08 15.05
N ALA A 87 5.83 -17.18 14.19
CA ALA A 87 5.81 -18.05 13.02
C ALA A 87 6.55 -19.35 13.33
N ALA A 88 5.95 -20.50 12.96
CA ALA A 88 6.50 -21.83 13.23
C ALA A 88 7.82 -22.12 12.48
N ALA A 89 8.01 -21.51 11.31
CA ALA A 89 9.17 -21.72 10.44
C ALA A 89 9.85 -20.41 9.99
N GLY A 90 9.41 -19.26 10.52
CA GLY A 90 9.89 -17.94 10.11
C GLY A 90 10.96 -17.38 11.04
N GLY A 91 11.97 -16.73 10.47
CA GLY A 91 12.94 -15.95 11.23
C GLY A 91 12.28 -14.81 12.03
N ARG A 92 12.93 -14.38 13.12
CA ARG A 92 12.49 -13.25 13.92
C ARG A 92 12.99 -11.94 13.30
N VAL A 93 12.11 -10.94 13.20
CA VAL A 93 12.49 -9.60 12.72
C VAL A 93 13.40 -8.95 13.76
N SER A 94 14.62 -8.60 13.34
CA SER A 94 15.61 -7.95 14.21
C SER A 94 15.43 -6.42 14.22
N ALA A 95 16.01 -5.76 15.22
CA ALA A 95 16.00 -4.29 15.30
C ALA A 95 16.76 -3.65 14.13
N GLU A 96 17.85 -4.28 13.68
CA GLU A 96 18.65 -3.84 12.52
C GLU A 96 17.83 -3.92 11.24
N THR A 97 17.06 -5.00 11.06
CA THR A 97 16.15 -5.16 9.93
C THR A 97 15.13 -4.03 9.89
N LEU A 98 14.55 -3.66 11.04
CA LEU A 98 13.62 -2.53 11.12
C LEU A 98 14.28 -1.19 10.79
N THR A 99 15.52 -0.96 11.22
CA THR A 99 16.26 0.26 10.88
C THR A 99 16.53 0.38 9.38
N VAL A 100 16.81 -0.75 8.71
CA VAL A 100 16.94 -0.79 7.25
C VAL A 100 15.60 -0.46 6.58
N ILE A 101 14.50 -1.04 7.07
CA ILE A 101 13.15 -0.74 6.56
C ILE A 101 12.83 0.75 6.71
N ASP A 102 13.09 1.36 7.86
CA ASP A 102 12.85 2.80 8.07
C ASP A 102 13.65 3.66 7.07
N THR A 103 14.89 3.26 6.77
CA THR A 103 15.74 3.93 5.78
C THR A 103 15.16 3.82 4.37
N ILE A 104 14.65 2.63 4.01
CA ILE A 104 14.01 2.38 2.72
C ILE A 104 12.73 3.20 2.57
N VAL A 105 11.91 3.30 3.63
CA VAL A 105 10.69 4.11 3.62
C VAL A 105 11.02 5.58 3.39
N ALA A 106 12.02 6.11 4.10
CA ALA A 106 12.47 7.49 3.91
C ALA A 106 13.00 7.73 2.48
N ALA A 107 13.76 6.78 1.92
CA ALA A 107 14.23 6.85 0.55
C ALA A 107 13.07 6.79 -0.46
N ALA A 108 12.07 5.95 -0.25
CA ALA A 108 10.87 5.87 -1.10
C ALA A 108 10.10 7.19 -1.13
N GLN A 109 9.95 7.84 0.02
CA GLN A 109 9.34 9.17 0.12
C GLN A 109 10.17 10.24 -0.61
N GLN A 110 11.49 10.18 -0.52
CA GLN A 110 12.36 11.13 -1.24
C GLN A 110 12.38 10.87 -2.77
N MET A 111 12.21 9.62 -3.20
CA MET A 111 12.15 9.29 -4.63
C MET A 111 10.92 9.90 -5.31
N ASP A 112 9.79 9.97 -4.60
CA ASP A 112 8.58 10.68 -5.04
C ASP A 112 8.88 12.15 -5.40
N ASP A 113 9.72 12.82 -4.61
CA ASP A 113 10.08 14.22 -4.83
C ASP A 113 10.97 14.47 -6.08
N GLN A 114 11.61 13.43 -6.64
CA GLN A 114 12.69 13.61 -7.63
C GLN A 114 12.55 12.78 -8.91
N HIS A 115 11.87 11.63 -8.86
CA HIS A 115 11.85 10.65 -9.94
C HIS A 115 10.44 10.07 -10.05
N GLY A 116 9.62 10.56 -10.99
CA GLY A 116 8.21 10.18 -11.19
C GLY A 116 7.95 8.67 -11.40
N ALA A 117 7.23 8.29 -12.46
CA ALA A 117 6.76 6.91 -12.68
C ALA A 117 7.84 5.79 -12.57
N ALA A 118 9.13 6.11 -12.71
CA ALA A 118 10.24 5.17 -12.57
C ALA A 118 10.40 4.61 -11.14
N GLY A 119 10.02 5.35 -10.09
CA GLY A 119 10.13 4.90 -8.70
C GLY A 119 9.01 3.95 -8.26
N ALA A 120 7.87 3.95 -8.95
CA ALA A 120 6.67 3.20 -8.53
C ALA A 120 6.90 1.69 -8.41
N GLY A 121 7.70 1.11 -9.31
CA GLY A 121 8.07 -0.31 -9.25
C GLY A 121 8.86 -0.65 -7.99
N PHE A 122 9.87 0.17 -7.66
CA PHE A 122 10.67 0.00 -6.46
C PHE A 122 9.81 0.08 -5.20
N VAL A 123 8.94 1.10 -5.07
CA VAL A 123 8.07 1.26 -3.89
C VAL A 123 7.13 0.05 -3.73
N SER A 124 6.55 -0.44 -4.83
CA SER A 124 5.70 -1.63 -4.84
C SER A 124 6.46 -2.90 -4.41
N ASP A 125 7.73 -3.04 -4.80
CA ASP A 125 8.58 -4.15 -4.40
C ASP A 125 8.92 -4.09 -2.91
N GLN A 126 9.22 -2.90 -2.38
CA GLN A 126 9.46 -2.70 -0.94
C GLN A 126 8.21 -2.99 -0.13
N PHE A 127 7.03 -2.51 -0.58
CA PHE A 127 5.75 -2.86 0.03
C PHE A 127 5.56 -4.39 0.07
N SER A 128 5.84 -5.07 -1.04
CA SER A 128 5.72 -6.53 -1.14
C SER A 128 6.69 -7.26 -0.21
N CYS A 129 7.89 -6.71 0.02
CA CYS A 129 8.85 -7.22 0.97
C CYS A 129 8.33 -7.10 2.42
N VAL A 130 7.89 -5.91 2.83
CA VAL A 130 7.34 -5.65 4.18
C VAL A 130 6.07 -6.47 4.43
N SER A 131 5.18 -6.56 3.43
CA SER A 131 3.99 -7.43 3.48
C SER A 131 4.36 -8.90 3.76
N ARG A 132 5.44 -9.39 3.14
CA ARG A 132 5.93 -10.75 3.36
C ARG A 132 6.47 -10.93 4.79
N LEU A 133 7.19 -9.94 5.31
CA LEU A 133 7.67 -9.96 6.71
C LEU A 133 6.50 -10.01 7.69
N LEU A 134 5.49 -9.17 7.52
CA LEU A 134 4.27 -9.17 8.35
C LEU A 134 3.55 -10.54 8.32
N ARG A 135 3.51 -11.20 7.16
CA ARG A 135 2.85 -12.50 7.02
C ARG A 135 3.67 -13.70 7.46
N GLN A 136 5.00 -13.64 7.40
CA GLN A 136 5.84 -14.84 7.50
C GLN A 136 6.82 -14.82 8.67
N ALA A 137 7.23 -13.64 9.16
CA ALA A 137 8.22 -13.53 10.21
C ALA A 137 7.60 -13.55 11.62
N SER A 138 8.45 -13.80 12.62
CA SER A 138 8.10 -13.63 14.02
C SER A 138 8.46 -12.22 14.50
N TYR A 139 7.57 -11.56 15.25
CA TYR A 139 7.78 -10.22 15.79
C TYR A 139 6.91 -9.96 17.02
N ASP A 140 7.40 -9.11 17.92
CA ASP A 140 6.62 -8.59 19.04
C ASP A 140 5.78 -7.36 18.63
N THR A 141 4.96 -6.87 19.55
CA THR A 141 4.06 -5.72 19.31
C THR A 141 4.81 -4.46 18.85
N THR A 142 6.01 -4.21 19.38
CA THR A 142 6.79 -3.02 19.01
C THR A 142 7.28 -3.12 17.56
N ALA A 143 7.86 -4.27 17.20
CA ALA A 143 8.27 -4.54 15.82
C ALA A 143 7.08 -4.57 14.86
N GLY A 144 5.97 -5.18 15.26
CA GLY A 144 4.74 -5.24 14.47
C GLY A 144 4.15 -3.86 14.16
N ARG A 145 4.10 -2.95 15.15
CA ARG A 145 3.67 -1.56 14.92
C ARG A 145 4.54 -0.84 13.91
N ARG A 146 5.87 -0.97 14.04
CA ARG A 146 6.82 -0.37 13.09
C ARG A 146 6.66 -0.93 11.68
N LEU A 147 6.48 -2.24 11.54
CA LEU A 147 6.23 -2.87 10.24
C LEU A 147 4.91 -2.41 9.61
N CYS A 148 3.83 -2.30 10.40
CA CYS A 148 2.54 -1.79 9.92
C CYS A 148 2.64 -0.33 9.49
N ALA A 149 3.37 0.51 10.24
CA ALA A 149 3.60 1.90 9.86
C ALA A 149 4.41 2.02 8.56
N ALA A 150 5.51 1.27 8.45
CA ALA A 150 6.33 1.22 7.23
C ALA A 150 5.53 0.75 6.01
N LEU A 151 4.73 -0.31 6.17
CA LEU A 151 3.82 -0.80 5.13
C LEU A 151 2.83 0.29 4.69
N ALA A 152 2.23 1.00 5.65
CA ALA A 152 1.27 2.06 5.38
C ALA A 152 1.90 3.24 4.66
N GLN A 153 3.11 3.65 5.05
CA GLN A 153 3.85 4.72 4.39
C GLN A 153 4.23 4.35 2.95
N LEU A 154 4.70 3.12 2.70
CA LEU A 154 4.98 2.64 1.35
C LEU A 154 3.72 2.58 0.47
N ALA A 155 2.60 2.12 1.03
CA ALA A 155 1.31 2.11 0.34
C ALA A 155 0.80 3.54 0.05
N GLN A 156 0.98 4.47 0.99
CA GLN A 156 0.63 5.88 0.79
C GLN A 156 1.43 6.47 -0.38
N THR A 157 2.76 6.28 -0.41
CA THR A 157 3.63 6.73 -1.50
C THR A 157 3.24 6.08 -2.83
N ALA A 158 3.01 4.77 -2.86
CA ALA A 158 2.56 4.09 -4.08
C ALA A 158 1.20 4.59 -4.58
N GLY A 159 0.29 4.91 -3.66
CA GLY A 159 -1.01 5.51 -3.98
C GLY A 159 -0.88 6.90 -4.59
N PHE A 160 0.00 7.74 -4.03
CA PHE A 160 0.29 9.06 -4.58
C PHE A 160 0.92 8.99 -5.97
N MET A 161 1.92 8.14 -6.17
CA MET A 161 2.49 7.90 -7.50
C MET A 161 1.45 7.38 -8.51
N ALA A 162 0.53 6.50 -8.09
CA ALA A 162 -0.56 6.03 -8.96
C ALA A 162 -1.54 7.17 -9.30
N TYR A 163 -1.83 8.04 -8.33
CA TYR A 163 -2.70 9.20 -8.50
C TYR A 163 -2.13 10.19 -9.53
N GLU A 164 -0.85 10.54 -9.42
CA GLU A 164 -0.16 11.41 -10.37
C GLU A 164 -0.12 10.82 -11.79
N ASN A 165 -0.08 9.48 -11.90
CA ASN A 165 -0.16 8.76 -13.17
C ASN A 165 -1.59 8.59 -13.70
N ARG A 166 -2.59 9.26 -13.12
CA ARG A 166 -4.02 9.21 -13.52
C ARG A 166 -4.61 7.80 -13.44
N GLN A 167 -4.16 7.00 -12.48
CA GLN A 167 -4.65 5.65 -12.21
C GLN A 167 -5.53 5.64 -10.96
N ASP A 168 -6.65 6.37 -11.00
CA ASP A 168 -7.42 6.73 -9.79
C ASP A 168 -7.87 5.54 -8.95
N GLY A 169 -8.39 4.48 -9.57
CA GLY A 169 -8.81 3.27 -8.83
C GLY A 169 -7.64 2.54 -8.19
N ALA A 170 -6.45 2.55 -8.82
CA ALA A 170 -5.25 1.95 -8.24
C ALA A 170 -4.73 2.79 -7.07
N ALA A 171 -4.79 4.12 -7.18
CA ALA A 171 -4.44 5.03 -6.09
C ALA A 171 -5.33 4.80 -4.87
N GLN A 172 -6.66 4.73 -5.05
CA GLN A 172 -7.58 4.42 -3.96
C GLN A 172 -7.30 3.06 -3.33
N ARG A 173 -7.03 2.04 -4.14
CA ARG A 173 -6.69 0.70 -3.64
C ARG A 173 -5.48 0.74 -2.71
N TRP A 174 -4.45 1.48 -3.09
CA TRP A 174 -3.27 1.73 -2.27
C TRP A 174 -3.61 2.51 -0.99
N TYR A 175 -4.38 3.59 -1.09
CA TYR A 175 -4.74 4.40 0.07
C TYR A 175 -5.59 3.64 1.09
N LEU A 176 -6.58 2.87 0.65
CA LEU A 176 -7.39 2.04 1.55
C LEU A 176 -6.53 1.00 2.28
N THR A 177 -5.56 0.42 1.57
CA THR A 177 -4.58 -0.51 2.17
C THR A 177 -3.66 0.19 3.17
N ALA A 178 -3.19 1.38 2.83
CA ALA A 178 -2.41 2.23 3.71
C ALA A 178 -3.20 2.54 4.99
N LEU A 179 -4.51 2.80 4.88
CA LEU A 179 -5.38 3.12 6.01
C LEU A 179 -5.51 1.92 6.97
N HIS A 180 -5.68 0.70 6.46
CA HIS A 180 -5.64 -0.52 7.28
C HIS A 180 -4.28 -0.72 7.96
N GLY A 181 -3.18 -0.40 7.27
CA GLY A 181 -1.82 -0.45 7.84
C GLY A 181 -1.62 0.57 8.96
N ALA A 182 -2.03 1.83 8.74
CA ALA A 182 -1.91 2.92 9.71
C ALA A 182 -2.78 2.65 10.95
N HIS A 183 -4.00 2.16 10.75
CA HIS A 183 -4.86 1.69 11.83
C HIS A 183 -4.20 0.55 12.62
N SER A 184 -3.66 -0.45 11.93
CA SER A 184 -2.95 -1.56 12.57
C SER A 184 -1.68 -1.12 13.31
N ALA A 185 -1.05 -0.02 12.91
CA ALA A 185 0.07 0.57 13.63
C ALA A 185 -0.37 1.40 14.87
N GLY A 186 -1.64 1.79 14.93
CA GLY A 186 -2.15 2.78 15.88
C GLY A 186 -1.68 4.20 15.56
N ASP A 187 -1.33 4.49 14.31
CA ASP A 187 -0.83 5.79 13.87
C ASP A 187 -1.97 6.63 13.28
N HIS A 188 -2.63 7.39 14.16
CA HIS A 188 -3.75 8.26 13.78
C HIS A 188 -3.31 9.45 12.91
N VAL A 189 -2.06 9.90 13.03
CA VAL A 189 -1.53 11.01 12.22
C VAL A 189 -1.33 10.55 10.78
N LEU A 190 -0.75 9.37 10.60
CA LEU A 190 -0.61 8.75 9.27
C LEU A 190 -1.98 8.45 8.65
N ALA A 191 -2.93 7.91 9.42
CA ALA A 191 -4.29 7.67 8.94
C ALA A 191 -4.98 8.96 8.47
N ALA A 192 -4.89 10.04 9.26
CA ALA A 192 -5.43 11.35 8.87
C ALA A 192 -4.77 11.90 7.59
N SER A 193 -3.45 11.73 7.45
CA SER A 193 -2.71 12.11 6.23
C SER A 193 -3.20 11.34 5.01
N ILE A 194 -3.44 10.03 5.13
CA ILE A 194 -3.99 9.19 4.05
C ILE A 194 -5.40 9.66 3.65
N LEU A 195 -6.26 9.93 4.64
CA LEU A 195 -7.62 10.44 4.37
C LEU A 195 -7.60 11.80 3.68
N ALA A 196 -6.66 12.68 4.03
CA ALA A 196 -6.47 13.96 3.34
C ALA A 196 -6.07 13.76 1.87
N LEU A 197 -5.18 12.82 1.56
CA LEU A 197 -4.82 12.48 0.18
C LEU A 197 -6.02 11.94 -0.61
N MET A 198 -6.80 11.04 0.00
CA MET A 198 -8.04 10.53 -0.62
C MET A 198 -9.05 11.65 -0.87
N SER A 199 -9.20 12.59 0.06
CA SER A 199 -10.08 13.75 -0.11
C SER A 199 -9.63 14.65 -1.26
N ASN A 200 -8.33 14.91 -1.37
CA ASN A 200 -7.77 15.71 -2.46
C ASN A 200 -8.03 15.05 -3.82
N GLN A 201 -7.81 13.73 -3.92
CA GLN A 201 -8.12 12.98 -5.14
C GLN A 201 -9.60 13.14 -5.56
N GLN A 202 -10.54 13.13 -4.61
CA GLN A 202 -11.97 13.30 -4.94
C GLN A 202 -12.31 14.70 -5.43
N ALA A 203 -11.66 15.73 -4.87
CA ALA A 203 -11.92 17.12 -5.24
C ALA A 203 -11.48 17.42 -6.69
N ASP A 204 -10.50 16.69 -7.20
CA ASP A 204 -9.93 16.88 -8.55
C ASP A 204 -10.77 16.20 -9.66
N ILE A 205 -11.85 15.48 -9.33
CA ILE A 205 -12.75 14.83 -10.30
C ILE A 205 -13.70 15.88 -10.92
N PRO A 206 -13.68 16.10 -12.26
CA PRO A 206 -14.52 17.12 -12.91
C PRO A 206 -16.02 16.89 -12.70
N GLY A 207 -16.74 17.92 -12.27
CA GLY A 207 -18.19 17.88 -11.98
C GLY A 207 -18.56 17.86 -10.49
N GLN A 208 -17.57 17.85 -9.59
CA GLN A 208 -17.75 17.96 -8.13
C GLN A 208 -17.31 19.33 -7.56
N THR A 209 -17.15 20.36 -8.39
CA THR A 209 -16.56 21.63 -7.95
C THR A 209 -17.56 22.53 -7.23
N ASN A 210 -17.40 22.65 -5.93
CA ASN A 210 -17.15 23.96 -5.34
C ASN A 210 -16.25 23.76 -4.12
N GLN A 211 -15.06 24.35 -4.12
CA GLN A 211 -13.98 24.26 -3.11
C GLN A 211 -12.89 23.21 -3.41
N ALA A 212 -12.18 23.37 -4.52
CA ALA A 212 -10.81 22.86 -4.61
C ALA A 212 -9.94 23.72 -3.68
N LEU A 213 -9.55 23.19 -2.52
CA LEU A 213 -8.52 23.81 -1.70
C LEU A 213 -7.18 23.69 -2.45
N PRO A 214 -6.31 24.71 -2.42
CA PRO A 214 -4.98 24.58 -3.01
C PRO A 214 -4.29 23.35 -2.41
N THR A 215 -3.73 22.49 -3.27
CA THR A 215 -3.03 21.25 -2.90
C THR A 215 -1.93 21.58 -1.89
N ILE A 216 -2.20 21.39 -0.60
CA ILE A 216 -1.17 21.42 0.43
C ILE A 216 -0.46 20.08 0.34
N ARG A 217 0.81 20.10 -0.04
CA ARG A 217 1.74 18.97 0.08
C ARG A 217 1.93 18.68 1.58
N CYS A 218 1.00 17.96 2.20
CA CYS A 218 1.10 17.57 3.60
C CYS A 218 2.14 16.46 3.76
N ARG A 219 3.38 16.91 3.99
CA ARG A 219 4.53 16.11 4.40
C ARG A 219 4.33 15.60 5.84
N PRO A 220 4.30 14.29 6.12
CA PRO A 220 4.57 13.82 7.47
C PRO A 220 6.04 14.04 7.78
N GLU A 221 6.35 15.03 8.61
CA GLU A 221 7.71 15.25 9.10
C GLU A 221 8.15 14.07 9.97
N GLY A 222 9.21 13.37 9.54
CA GLY A 222 9.85 12.32 10.31
C GLY A 222 10.43 12.88 11.62
N ARG A 223 9.79 12.59 12.75
CA ARG A 223 10.29 12.95 14.08
C ARG A 223 11.25 11.88 14.59
N HIS A 224 12.55 12.17 14.61
CA HIS A 224 13.52 11.49 15.47
C HIS A 224 13.79 12.32 16.73
N PRO A 225 13.38 11.89 17.94
CA PRO A 225 14.05 12.34 19.15
C PRO A 225 15.34 11.53 19.33
N ARG A 226 16.49 12.13 19.01
CA ARG A 226 17.79 11.61 19.46
C ARG A 226 17.92 11.89 20.95
N THR A 227 17.53 10.95 21.80
CA THR A 227 18.01 10.87 23.18
C THR A 227 19.45 10.37 23.15
N GLY A 228 20.40 11.30 23.01
CA GLY A 228 21.81 11.03 23.24
C GLY A 228 22.12 11.07 24.73
N GLY A 229 21.98 9.93 25.41
CA GLY A 229 22.57 9.72 26.72
C GLY A 229 24.10 9.73 26.60
N ARG A 230 24.77 10.63 27.32
CA ARG A 230 26.23 10.63 27.47
C ARG A 230 26.58 10.24 28.90
N THR A 231 26.77 8.95 29.13
CA THR A 231 27.37 8.39 30.35
C THR A 231 28.90 8.33 30.21
N GLY A 232 29.61 9.05 31.09
CA GLY A 232 30.96 8.75 31.61
C GLY A 232 32.16 8.76 30.64
N PRO A 233 33.39 9.06 31.13
CA PRO A 233 33.96 8.23 32.17
C PRO A 233 34.66 8.98 33.33
N HIS A 234 34.78 8.24 34.42
CA HIS A 234 35.65 8.45 35.58
C HIS A 234 37.03 9.05 35.27
N ARG A 235 37.47 10.01 36.09
CA ARG A 235 38.77 9.99 36.77
C ARG A 235 38.81 10.98 37.94
N ARG A 236 38.97 10.41 39.14
CA ARG A 236 39.64 10.99 40.33
C ARG A 236 41.13 10.58 40.24
N PRO A 237 42.08 11.12 41.05
CA PRO A 237 41.99 11.74 42.37
C PRO A 237 41.90 13.26 42.37
#